data_AF-A0A1Q8C2K2-F1
#
_entry.id   AF-A0A1Q8C2K2-F1
#
_cell.length_a   1.000
_cell.length_b   1.000
_cell.length_c   1.000
_cell.angle_alpha   90.00
_cell.angle_beta   90.00
_cell.angle_gamma   90.00
#
_symmetry.space_group_name_H-M   'P 1'
#
loop_
_entity.id
_entity.type
_entity.pdbx_description
1 polymer ?
#
loop_
_entity_poly.entity_id
_entity_poly.type
_entity_poly.pdbx_seq_one_letter_code
_entity_poly.pdbx_strand_id
1 'polypeptide(L)'
;MLVAFPFKPAFPGVLARGATPSATITSPTDSPNVPGGLYADIGLRCRRSVAQWIGVYLQSFYGSAQIRYEWRGDILAIHDDPWDEHPGEQPHLVYPDADGRYEIIEPWLRASDQRAAELAHLHPDALAILAGDELPGAAPETTSVMAAYLCDHPGAHKRQRRLLEAALVDLHR
;
A
#
# COMPACT_ATOMS: atom_id res chain seq x y z
N MET A 1 -10.32 -4.78 -5.29
CA MET A 1 -9.44 -4.33 -4.19
C MET A 1 -8.31 -5.33 -4.06
N LEU A 2 -7.06 -4.86 -4.00
CA LEU A 2 -5.88 -5.72 -3.78
C LEU A 2 -5.47 -5.68 -2.30
N VAL A 3 -4.87 -6.76 -1.79
CA VAL A 3 -4.50 -7.08 -0.40
C VAL A 3 -3.25 -7.99 -0.48
N ALA A 4 -2.05 -7.56 -0.08
CA ALA A 4 -0.87 -8.43 0.12
C ALA A 4 -1.04 -9.51 1.25
N PHE A 5 -0.25 -10.59 1.21
CA PHE A 5 -0.42 -11.82 2.02
C PHE A 5 0.92 -12.39 2.54
N PRO A 6 0.92 -13.50 3.30
CA PRO A 6 0.49 -13.62 4.70
C PRO A 6 1.60 -13.20 5.70
N PHE A 7 2.78 -12.84 5.20
CA PHE A 7 3.93 -12.34 5.98
C PHE A 7 4.27 -10.88 5.64
N LYS A 8 3.52 -10.28 4.69
CA LYS A 8 3.64 -8.88 4.25
C LYS A 8 2.34 -8.10 4.51
N PRO A 9 2.40 -6.80 4.88
CA PRO A 9 1.26 -5.94 5.10
C PRO A 9 0.47 -5.74 3.81
N ALA A 10 -0.81 -6.06 3.86
CA ALA A 10 -1.73 -5.78 2.78
C ALA A 10 -2.22 -4.35 2.80
N PHE A 11 -1.87 -3.55 1.78
CA PHE A 11 -2.55 -2.29 1.57
C PHE A 11 -3.83 -2.51 0.76
N PRO A 12 -5.02 -2.23 1.32
CA PRO A 12 -6.27 -2.36 0.59
C PRO A 12 -6.38 -1.23 -0.46
N GLY A 13 -6.00 -1.54 -1.70
CA GLY A 13 -6.03 -0.60 -2.81
C GLY A 13 -7.36 -0.61 -3.56
N VAL A 14 -7.93 0.56 -3.85
CA VAL A 14 -9.02 0.72 -4.83
C VAL A 14 -8.39 1.00 -6.20
N LEU A 15 -8.70 0.17 -7.20
CA LEU A 15 -8.31 0.46 -8.58
C LEU A 15 -9.11 1.66 -9.09
N ALA A 16 -8.44 2.62 -9.72
CA ALA A 16 -9.12 3.71 -10.40
C ALA A 16 -10.07 3.14 -11.48
N ARG A 17 -11.25 3.76 -11.64
CA ARG A 17 -12.25 3.32 -12.61
C ARG A 17 -11.63 3.32 -14.02
N GLY A 18 -11.54 2.14 -14.65
CA GLY A 18 -10.95 1.96 -15.98
C GLY A 18 -9.45 1.63 -16.01
N ALA A 19 -8.77 1.57 -14.87
CA ALA A 19 -7.40 1.05 -14.80
C ALA A 19 -7.41 -0.48 -14.77
N THR A 20 -6.94 -1.11 -15.83
CA THR A 20 -6.64 -2.54 -15.84
C THR A 20 -5.30 -2.74 -15.15
N PRO A 21 -5.20 -3.50 -14.04
CA PRO A 21 -3.91 -3.89 -13.51
C PRO A 21 -3.19 -4.74 -14.58
N SER A 22 -1.87 -4.60 -14.70
CA SER A 22 -1.04 -5.38 -15.64
C SER A 22 -1.24 -6.90 -15.48
N ALA A 23 -1.80 -7.35 -14.35
CA ALA A 23 -2.39 -8.67 -14.18
C ALA A 23 -3.82 -8.55 -13.61
N THR A 24 -4.84 -8.92 -14.40
CA THR A 24 -6.22 -9.06 -13.91
C THR A 24 -6.40 -10.49 -13.40
N ILE A 25 -6.38 -10.69 -12.07
CA ILE A 25 -6.67 -12.00 -11.47
C ILE A 25 -8.18 -12.09 -11.27
N THR A 26 -8.89 -12.88 -12.09
CA THR A 26 -10.35 -13.00 -12.08
C THR A 26 -10.90 -13.94 -11.01
N SER A 27 -10.09 -14.86 -10.49
CA SER A 27 -10.44 -15.82 -9.43
C SER A 27 -9.22 -16.20 -8.60
N PRO A 28 -9.35 -16.56 -7.31
CA PRO A 28 -8.25 -17.11 -6.50
C PRO A 28 -7.62 -18.38 -7.11
N THR A 29 -8.39 -19.14 -7.89
CA THR A 29 -7.92 -20.33 -8.64
C THR A 29 -7.46 -20.00 -10.05
N ASP A 30 -7.81 -18.82 -10.57
CA ASP A 30 -7.36 -18.31 -11.88
C ASP A 30 -6.13 -17.43 -11.71
N SER A 31 -5.27 -17.73 -10.73
CA SER A 31 -3.91 -17.18 -10.77
C SER A 31 -3.34 -17.58 -12.13
N PRO A 32 -2.96 -16.61 -12.99
CA PRO A 32 -2.18 -16.97 -14.15
C PRO A 32 -1.01 -17.82 -13.63
N ASN A 33 -0.68 -18.91 -14.31
CA ASN A 33 0.53 -19.66 -14.04
C ASN A 33 1.71 -18.71 -14.30
N VAL A 34 2.01 -17.85 -13.32
CA VAL A 34 3.21 -17.04 -13.28
C VAL A 34 4.32 -18.02 -12.89
N PRO A 35 5.35 -18.19 -13.73
CA PRO A 35 6.48 -19.04 -13.39
C PRO A 35 7.10 -18.51 -12.09
N GLY A 36 6.92 -19.22 -10.97
CA GLY A 36 7.37 -18.77 -9.64
C GLY A 36 6.47 -19.14 -8.46
N GLY A 37 5.25 -19.64 -8.69
CA GLY A 37 4.31 -20.03 -7.62
C GLY A 37 3.33 -18.93 -7.24
N LEU A 38 2.54 -19.14 -6.18
CA LEU A 38 1.43 -18.30 -5.67
C LEU A 38 1.78 -16.82 -5.33
N TYR A 39 2.99 -16.37 -5.63
CA TYR A 39 3.61 -15.13 -5.14
C TYR A 39 4.23 -14.34 -6.30
N ALA A 40 3.40 -13.91 -7.25
CA ALA A 40 3.87 -13.01 -8.30
C ALA A 40 3.99 -11.58 -7.75
N ASP A 41 5.14 -10.95 -7.98
CA ASP A 41 5.28 -9.51 -7.82
C ASP A 41 4.38 -8.82 -8.85
N ILE A 42 3.37 -8.09 -8.35
CA ILE A 42 2.41 -7.39 -9.19
C ILE A 42 2.66 -5.89 -9.06
N GLY A 43 2.65 -5.18 -10.19
CA GLY A 43 2.67 -3.71 -10.18
C GLY A 43 1.30 -3.14 -9.82
N LEU A 44 1.18 -2.43 -8.70
CA LEU A 44 0.03 -1.58 -8.41
C LEU A 44 0.32 -0.16 -8.87
N ARG A 45 -0.41 0.29 -9.89
CA ARG A 45 -0.32 1.66 -10.40
C ARG A 45 -1.28 2.58 -9.67
N CYS A 46 -0.75 3.52 -8.89
CA CYS A 46 -1.55 4.37 -8.00
C CYS A 46 -1.11 5.84 -8.03
N ARG A 47 -1.99 6.74 -7.60
CA ARG A 47 -1.67 8.16 -7.44
C ARG A 47 -0.73 8.38 -6.25
N ARG A 48 -0.09 9.54 -6.18
CA ARG A 48 0.79 9.94 -5.07
C ARG A 48 0.13 9.79 -3.70
N SER A 49 -1.11 10.24 -3.53
CA SER A 49 -1.85 10.13 -2.26
C SER A 49 -1.95 8.69 -1.77
N VAL A 50 -2.33 7.78 -2.67
CA VAL A 50 -2.42 6.35 -2.39
C VAL A 50 -1.04 5.75 -2.11
N ALA A 51 -0.01 6.12 -2.87
CA ALA A 51 1.38 5.69 -2.63
C ALA A 51 1.89 6.13 -1.25
N GLN A 52 1.52 7.33 -0.79
CA GLN A 52 1.86 7.82 0.55
C GLN A 52 1.14 7.02 1.64
N TRP A 53 -0.14 6.73 1.48
CA TRP A 53 -0.87 5.86 2.42
C TRP A 53 -0.31 4.44 2.45
N ILE A 54 0.11 3.88 1.29
CA ILE A 54 0.85 2.61 1.22
C ILE A 54 2.12 2.72 2.06
N GLY A 55 2.96 3.74 1.82
CA GLY A 55 4.20 3.95 2.58
C GLY A 55 3.98 4.03 4.08
N VAL A 56 3.00 4.82 4.55
CA VAL A 56 2.64 4.91 5.97
C VAL A 56 2.27 3.54 6.54
N TYR A 57 1.44 2.79 5.82
CA TYR A 57 1.01 1.48 6.27
C TYR A 57 2.17 0.48 6.35
N LEU A 58 2.98 0.36 5.29
CA LEU A 58 4.10 -0.58 5.26
C LEU A 58 5.16 -0.22 6.32
N GLN A 59 5.50 1.06 6.46
CA GLN A 59 6.42 1.54 7.51
C GLN A 59 5.90 1.25 8.91
N SER A 60 4.60 1.43 9.14
CA SER A 60 4.01 1.12 10.45
C SER A 60 3.97 -0.38 10.76
N PHE A 61 3.96 -1.22 9.74
CA PHE A 61 3.87 -2.68 9.91
C PHE A 61 5.24 -3.33 10.09
N TYR A 62 6.20 -2.99 9.22
CA TYR A 62 7.56 -3.55 9.29
C TYR A 62 8.47 -2.76 10.25
N GLY A 63 8.11 -1.52 10.55
CA GLY A 63 8.97 -0.56 11.23
C GLY A 63 9.85 0.20 10.23
N SER A 64 10.12 1.47 10.54
CA SER A 64 10.88 2.39 9.68
C SER A 64 12.35 2.00 9.49
N ALA A 65 12.86 1.07 10.30
CA ALA A 65 14.20 0.49 10.14
C ALA A 65 14.24 -0.64 9.10
N GLN A 66 13.09 -1.24 8.77
CA GLN A 66 12.98 -2.33 7.79
C GLN A 66 12.52 -1.82 6.43
N ILE A 67 11.51 -0.95 6.43
CA ILE A 67 11.05 -0.30 5.22
C ILE A 67 10.94 1.21 5.45
N ARG A 68 11.34 2.02 4.47
CA ARG A 68 11.20 3.47 4.52
C ARG A 68 10.86 4.01 3.15
N TYR A 69 9.79 4.81 3.09
CA TYR A 69 9.38 5.55 1.91
C TYR A 69 9.80 7.00 2.09
N GLU A 70 10.60 7.51 1.17
CA GLU A 70 11.12 8.87 1.16
C GLU A 70 10.71 9.55 -0.14
N TRP A 71 10.16 10.76 -0.06
CA TRP A 71 9.79 11.54 -1.25
C TRP A 71 10.87 12.56 -1.57
N ARG A 72 11.46 12.46 -2.77
CA ARG A 72 12.46 13.39 -3.30
C ARG A 72 11.85 14.19 -4.45
N GLY A 73 11.09 15.23 -4.09
CA GLY A 73 10.24 15.92 -5.05
C GLY A 73 9.10 15.00 -5.53
N ASP A 74 9.06 14.75 -6.83
CA ASP A 74 8.12 13.82 -7.48
C ASP A 74 8.62 12.37 -7.51
N ILE A 75 9.86 12.09 -7.11
CA ILE A 75 10.40 10.73 -7.10
C ILE A 75 10.12 10.08 -5.73
N LEU A 76 9.65 8.83 -5.75
CA LEU A 76 9.54 8.00 -4.55
C LEU A 76 10.80 7.12 -4.43
N ALA A 77 11.51 7.25 -3.32
CA ALA A 77 12.62 6.38 -2.93
C ALA A 77 12.13 5.38 -1.88
N ILE A 78 12.23 4.08 -2.17
CA ILE A 78 11.87 2.99 -1.26
C ILE A 78 13.17 2.35 -0.76
N HIS A 79 13.30 2.27 0.56
CA HIS A 79 14.35 1.52 1.24
C HIS A 79 13.73 0.28 1.88
N ASP A 80 14.08 -0.93 1.44
CA ASP A 80 13.45 -2.18 1.90
C ASP A 80 14.43 -3.36 2.04
N ASP A 81 15.74 -3.10 1.95
CA ASP A 81 16.82 -4.04 2.27
C ASP A 81 17.51 -3.64 3.60
N PRO A 82 16.96 -4.04 4.76
CA PRO A 82 17.52 -3.68 6.05
C PRO A 82 18.75 -4.49 6.45
N TRP A 83 19.11 -5.52 5.67
CA TRP A 83 20.27 -6.37 5.91
C TRP A 83 21.43 -6.07 4.96
N ASP A 84 21.27 -5.12 4.05
CA ASP A 84 22.24 -4.76 3.02
C ASP A 84 22.70 -6.01 2.24
N GLU A 85 21.74 -6.88 1.92
CA GLU A 85 21.98 -8.08 1.11
C GLU A 85 22.36 -7.70 -0.32
N HIS A 86 21.91 -6.52 -0.78
CA HIS A 86 22.16 -5.97 -2.10
C HIS A 86 22.73 -4.53 -2.03
N PRO A 87 23.98 -4.38 -1.54
CA PRO A 87 24.61 -3.08 -1.37
C PRO A 87 24.81 -2.41 -2.74
N GLY A 88 24.03 -1.35 -2.99
CA GLY A 88 24.06 -0.57 -4.23
C GLY A 88 22.74 -0.55 -5.00
N GLU A 89 21.77 -1.39 -4.63
CA GLU A 89 20.43 -1.40 -5.25
C GLU A 89 19.42 -0.51 -4.50
N GLN A 90 19.86 0.09 -3.39
CA GLN A 90 19.04 0.92 -2.50
C GLN A 90 19.41 2.43 -2.60
N PRO A 91 18.42 3.34 -2.55
CA PRO A 91 16.98 3.06 -2.60
C PRO A 91 16.52 2.67 -4.00
N HIS A 92 15.44 1.89 -4.06
CA HIS A 92 14.68 1.71 -5.30
C HIS A 92 13.94 3.01 -5.64
N LEU A 93 14.19 3.56 -6.82
CA LEU A 93 13.56 4.80 -7.28
C LEU A 93 12.35 4.50 -8.17
N VAL A 94 11.20 4.99 -7.75
CA VAL A 94 9.94 4.91 -8.50
C VAL A 94 9.60 6.30 -9.03
N TYR A 95 9.57 6.39 -10.36
CA TYR A 95 9.23 7.62 -11.08
C TYR A 95 7.74 7.64 -11.42
N PRO A 96 7.09 8.81 -11.40
CA PRO A 96 5.75 8.94 -11.94
C PRO A 96 5.77 8.72 -13.46
N ASP A 97 4.71 8.10 -13.96
CA ASP A 97 4.44 8.03 -15.39
C ASP A 97 3.91 9.36 -15.96
N ALA A 98 3.54 9.37 -17.24
CA ALA A 98 2.97 10.53 -17.93
C ALA A 98 1.64 11.04 -17.33
N ASP A 99 0.92 10.20 -16.58
CA ASP A 99 -0.33 10.53 -15.88
C ASP A 99 -0.10 10.87 -14.39
N GLY A 100 1.17 10.94 -13.94
CA GLY A 100 1.52 11.20 -12.55
C GLY A 100 1.32 10.02 -11.59
N ARG A 101 1.23 8.78 -12.08
CA ARG A 101 1.03 7.58 -11.26
C ARG A 101 2.33 6.82 -11.06
N TYR A 102 2.40 6.15 -9.91
CA TYR A 102 3.54 5.38 -9.43
C TYR A 102 3.18 3.91 -9.50
N GLU A 103 4.11 3.08 -9.97
CA GLU A 103 3.97 1.63 -9.94
C GLU A 103 4.76 1.08 -8.76
N ILE A 104 4.04 0.51 -7.78
CA ILE A 104 4.65 -0.15 -6.62
C ILE A 104 4.53 -1.66 -6.83
N ILE A 105 5.69 -2.30 -6.94
CA ILE A 105 5.81 -3.73 -7.19
C ILE A 105 5.96 -4.44 -5.85
N GLU A 106 4.95 -5.23 -5.48
CA GLU A 106 4.91 -6.03 -4.25
C GLU A 106 4.07 -7.30 -4.51
N PRO A 107 4.10 -8.32 -3.64
CA PRO A 107 3.27 -9.51 -3.77
C PRO A 107 1.83 -9.20 -3.31
N TRP A 108 1.13 -8.42 -4.13
CA TRP A 108 -0.30 -8.13 -3.95
C TRP A 108 -1.13 -9.40 -4.20
N LEU A 109 -2.11 -9.69 -3.34
CA LEU A 109 -3.21 -10.60 -3.70
C LEU A 109 -4.48 -9.82 -4.00
N ARG A 110 -5.45 -10.47 -4.63
CA ARG A 110 -6.80 -9.92 -4.76
C ARG A 110 -7.61 -10.24 -3.50
N ALA A 111 -8.27 -9.24 -2.93
CA ALA A 111 -9.29 -9.49 -1.91
C ALA A 111 -10.49 -10.20 -2.55
N SER A 112 -11.11 -11.15 -1.84
CA SER A 112 -12.42 -11.69 -2.25
C SER A 112 -13.44 -10.56 -2.36
N ASP A 113 -14.41 -10.69 -3.28
CA ASP A 113 -15.44 -9.67 -3.48
C ASP A 113 -16.28 -9.45 -2.21
N GLN A 114 -16.55 -10.51 -1.44
CA GLN A 114 -17.20 -10.42 -0.14
C GLN A 114 -16.40 -9.54 0.82
N ARG A 115 -15.09 -9.80 0.97
CA ARG A 115 -14.24 -9.01 1.86
C ARG A 115 -14.10 -7.55 1.40
N ALA A 116 -14.09 -7.32 0.08
CA ALA A 116 -14.13 -5.98 -0.48
C ALA A 116 -15.44 -5.26 -0.13
N ALA A 117 -16.58 -5.95 -0.21
CA ALA A 117 -17.87 -5.40 0.19
C ALA A 117 -17.95 -5.12 1.69
N GLU A 118 -17.44 -6.01 2.54
CA GLU A 118 -17.36 -5.81 3.99
C GLU A 118 -16.53 -4.57 4.35
N LEU A 119 -15.33 -4.43 3.78
CA LEU A 119 -14.47 -3.26 4.02
C LEU A 119 -15.11 -1.98 3.48
N ALA A 120 -15.79 -2.04 2.33
CA ALA A 120 -16.54 -0.90 1.80
C ALA A 120 -17.72 -0.49 2.68
N HIS A 121 -18.37 -1.46 3.33
CA HIS A 121 -19.46 -1.19 4.26
C HIS A 121 -18.97 -0.61 5.58
N LEU A 122 -17.86 -1.13 6.12
CA LEU A 122 -17.31 -0.72 7.41
C LEU A 122 -16.57 0.63 7.35
N HIS A 123 -15.92 0.94 6.22
CA HIS A 123 -15.07 2.11 6.08
C HIS A 123 -15.35 2.94 4.81
N PRO A 124 -16.60 3.39 4.59
CA PRO A 124 -16.94 4.18 3.40
C PRO A 124 -16.11 5.46 3.29
N ASP A 125 -15.85 6.13 4.41
CA ASP A 125 -15.09 7.39 4.45
C ASP A 125 -13.61 7.17 4.10
N ALA A 126 -13.01 6.07 4.56
CA ALA A 126 -11.63 5.73 4.20
C ALA A 126 -11.50 5.42 2.70
N LEU A 127 -12.50 4.75 2.12
CA LEU A 127 -12.53 4.53 0.67
C LEU A 127 -12.73 5.83 -0.11
N ALA A 128 -13.50 6.78 0.42
CA ALA A 128 -13.64 8.10 -0.17
C ALA A 128 -12.31 8.87 -0.16
N ILE A 129 -11.55 8.81 0.94
CA ILE A 129 -10.20 9.37 1.05
C ILE A 129 -9.27 8.75 -0.02
N LEU A 130 -9.27 7.42 -0.15
CA LEU A 130 -8.46 6.72 -1.17
C LEU A 130 -8.90 7.01 -2.61
N ALA A 131 -10.18 7.33 -2.82
CA ALA A 131 -10.70 7.80 -4.09
C ALA A 131 -10.36 9.27 -4.38
N GLY A 132 -10.05 10.06 -3.36
CA GLY A 132 -9.53 11.43 -3.47
C GLY A 132 -8.00 11.52 -3.56
N ASP A 133 -7.50 12.74 -3.42
CA ASP A 133 -6.06 13.07 -3.42
C ASP A 133 -5.57 13.52 -2.03
N GLU A 134 -6.33 13.23 -0.98
CA GLU A 134 -5.95 13.58 0.39
C GLU A 134 -4.70 12.81 0.84
N LEU A 135 -3.70 13.57 1.28
CA LEU A 135 -2.42 13.06 1.75
C LEU A 135 -2.51 12.66 3.23
N PRO A 136 -1.68 11.72 3.70
CA PRO A 136 -1.54 11.45 5.13
C PRO A 136 -1.16 12.72 5.89
N GLY A 137 -1.78 12.95 7.05
CA GLY A 137 -1.49 14.13 7.88
C GLY A 137 -2.16 15.43 7.47
N ALA A 138 -2.87 15.49 6.34
CA ALA A 138 -3.55 16.71 5.88
C ALA A 138 -4.61 17.22 6.88
N ALA A 139 -5.34 16.31 7.53
CA ALA A 139 -6.28 16.62 8.60
C ALA A 139 -6.28 15.52 9.68
N PRO A 140 -6.46 15.87 10.98
CA PRO A 140 -6.59 14.88 12.06
C PRO A 140 -7.73 13.87 11.85
N GLU A 141 -8.83 14.32 11.25
CA GLU A 141 -10.01 13.49 10.98
C GLU A 141 -9.72 12.45 9.91
N THR A 142 -9.15 12.86 8.76
CA THR A 142 -8.68 11.97 7.69
C THR A 142 -7.73 10.91 8.25
N THR A 143 -6.81 11.35 9.11
CA THR A 143 -5.83 10.47 9.75
C THR A 143 -6.49 9.42 10.65
N SER A 144 -7.48 9.83 11.44
CA SER A 144 -8.21 8.91 12.33
C SER A 144 -9.05 7.88 11.57
N VAL A 145 -9.72 8.32 10.49
CA VAL A 145 -10.52 7.46 9.61
C VAL A 145 -9.63 6.40 8.93
N MET A 146 -8.51 6.83 8.34
CA MET A 146 -7.57 5.92 7.68
C MET A 146 -6.88 4.99 8.68
N ALA A 147 -6.54 5.46 9.88
CA ALA A 147 -5.96 4.60 10.91
C ALA A 147 -6.93 3.48 11.34
N ALA A 148 -8.23 3.75 11.47
CA ALA A 148 -9.22 2.71 11.77
C ALA A 148 -9.29 1.67 10.64
N TYR A 149 -9.41 2.13 9.39
CA TYR A 149 -9.44 1.28 8.20
C TYR A 149 -8.22 0.36 8.08
N LEU A 150 -7.02 0.90 8.30
CA LEU A 150 -5.77 0.14 8.22
C LEU A 150 -5.58 -0.83 9.41
N CYS A 151 -6.21 -0.56 10.56
CA CYS A 151 -6.18 -1.44 11.73
C CYS A 151 -7.16 -2.61 11.64
N ASP A 152 -8.29 -2.45 10.93
CA ASP A 152 -9.29 -3.52 10.72
C ASP A 152 -8.87 -4.50 9.59
N HIS A 153 -7.65 -4.33 9.10
CA HIS A 153 -7.01 -5.26 8.17
C HIS A 153 -6.71 -6.62 8.86
N PRO A 154 -7.05 -7.78 8.28
CA PRO A 154 -6.81 -9.10 8.89
C PRO A 154 -5.34 -9.42 9.23
N GLY A 155 -4.40 -8.75 8.56
CA GLY A 155 -2.97 -8.85 8.87
C GLY A 155 -2.49 -7.88 9.97
N ALA A 156 -3.28 -6.89 10.37
CA ALA A 156 -2.85 -5.89 11.35
C ALA A 156 -2.60 -6.52 12.73
N HIS A 157 -1.42 -6.25 13.30
CA HIS A 157 -1.09 -6.71 14.64
C HIS A 157 -1.67 -5.77 15.71
N LYS A 158 -1.79 -6.24 16.97
CA LYS A 158 -2.39 -5.47 18.10
C LYS A 158 -1.76 -4.09 18.35
N ARG A 159 -0.55 -3.84 17.87
CA ARG A 159 0.18 -2.56 18.01
C ARG A 159 0.03 -1.63 16.81
N GLN A 160 -0.74 -2.00 15.78
CA GLN A 160 -0.76 -1.33 14.47
C GLN A 160 -1.13 0.15 14.59
N ARG A 161 -2.15 0.47 15.39
CA ARG A 161 -2.58 1.85 15.61
C ARG A 161 -1.44 2.74 16.12
N ARG A 162 -0.68 2.26 17.12
CA ARG A 162 0.43 3.02 17.71
C ARG A 162 1.57 3.24 16.71
N LEU A 163 1.86 2.23 15.90
CA LEU A 163 2.92 2.33 14.89
C LEU A 163 2.51 3.20 13.70
N LEU A 164 1.21 3.19 13.34
CA LEU A 164 0.66 4.10 12.34
C LEU A 164 0.78 5.55 12.79
N GLU A 165 0.40 5.86 14.03
CA GLU A 165 0.54 7.19 14.61
C GLU A 165 2.01 7.66 14.59
N ALA A 166 2.96 6.78 14.90
CA ALA A 166 4.39 7.10 14.82
C ALA A 166 4.85 7.38 13.37
N ALA A 167 4.45 6.55 12.41
CA ALA A 167 4.80 6.74 11.00
C ALA A 167 4.20 8.04 10.43
N LEU A 168 3.01 8.43 10.87
CA LEU A 168 2.36 9.69 10.48
C LEU A 168 3.08 10.93 11.05
N VAL A 169 3.68 10.83 12.24
CA VAL A 169 4.53 11.89 12.80
C VAL A 169 5.82 12.04 12.01
N ASP A 170 6.45 10.93 11.64
CA ASP A 170 7.70 10.96 10.86
C ASP A 170 7.50 11.48 9.43
N LEU A 171 6.29 11.38 8.87
CA LEU A 171 5.96 11.92 7.54
C LEU A 171 6.09 13.45 7.43
N HIS A 172 6.13 14.16 8.55
CA HIS A 172 6.23 15.63 8.63
C HIS A 172 7.63 16.13 9.04
N ARG A 173 8.63 15.24 9.12
CA ARG A 173 10.02 15.59 9.43
C ARG A 173 10.85 15.71 8.16
#